data_AF-A0A1I2UVQ9-F1
#
_entry.id   AF-A0A1I2UVQ9-F1
#
_cell.length_a   1.000
_cell.length_b   1.000
_cell.length_c   1.000
_cell.angle_alpha   90.00
_cell.angle_beta   90.00
_cell.angle_gamma   90.00
#
_symmetry.space_group_name_H-M   'P 1'
#
loop_
_entity.id
_entity.type
_entity.pdbx_description
1 polymer ?
#
loop_
_entity_poly.entity_id
_entity_poly.type
_entity_poly.pdbx_seq_one_letter_code
_entity_poly.pdbx_strand_id
1 'polypeptide(L)'
;MASTSAPERAVDPPRLVTDDDVLDLLRAAVAQAGSQRAFALAAGVNEGDLSSALSGRRPPSTPLRRAVSVEHALVHVGGCL
;
A
#
# COMPACT_ATOMS: atom_id res chain seq x y z
N MET A 1 -40.05 -5.66 -11.83
CA MET A 1 -38.88 -4.75 -11.70
C MET A 1 -38.30 -4.96 -10.31
N ALA A 2 -37.48 -6.01 -10.14
CA ALA A 2 -36.78 -6.25 -8.88
C ALA A 2 -35.38 -5.64 -9.02
N SER A 3 -35.16 -4.50 -8.36
CA SER A 3 -33.82 -3.96 -8.16
C SER A 3 -33.11 -4.87 -7.16
N THR A 4 -32.36 -5.85 -7.65
CA THR A 4 -31.35 -6.52 -6.84
C THR A 4 -30.27 -5.49 -6.57
N SER A 5 -30.27 -4.90 -5.38
CA SER A 5 -29.05 -4.29 -4.86
C SER A 5 -28.00 -5.38 -4.80
N ALA A 6 -26.92 -5.20 -5.58
CA ALA A 6 -25.72 -6.00 -5.41
C ALA A 6 -25.34 -5.95 -3.93
N PRO A 7 -24.86 -7.05 -3.32
CA PRO A 7 -24.44 -7.01 -1.93
C PRO A 7 -23.40 -5.90 -1.81
N GLU A 8 -23.70 -4.87 -1.01
CA GLU A 8 -22.70 -3.95 -0.50
C GLU A 8 -21.67 -4.83 0.18
N ARG A 9 -20.56 -5.11 -0.52
CA ARG A 9 -19.41 -5.75 0.09
C ARG A 9 -19.09 -4.87 1.29
N ALA A 10 -19.27 -5.41 2.49
CA ALA A 10 -18.72 -4.83 3.70
C ALA A 10 -17.20 -4.85 3.53
N VAL A 11 -16.67 -3.83 2.86
CA VAL A 11 -15.26 -3.51 2.83
C VAL A 11 -14.99 -2.92 4.19
N ASP A 12 -14.08 -3.53 4.95
CA ASP A 12 -13.63 -2.93 6.21
C ASP A 12 -13.30 -1.46 5.97
N PRO A 13 -13.69 -0.55 6.88
CA PRO A 13 -13.44 0.86 6.68
C PRO A 13 -11.95 1.07 6.42
N PRO A 14 -11.58 1.89 5.42
CA PRO A 14 -10.18 2.14 5.11
C PRO A 14 -9.48 2.67 6.37
N ARG A 15 -8.40 2.01 6.77
CA ARG A 15 -7.56 2.47 7.88
C ARG A 15 -6.58 3.53 7.40
N LEU A 16 -6.28 4.51 8.25
CA LEU A 16 -5.17 5.41 8.01
C LEU A 16 -3.86 4.62 8.10
N VAL A 17 -2.96 4.85 7.14
CA VAL A 17 -1.66 4.19 7.03
C VAL A 17 -0.60 5.28 6.90
N THR A 18 0.42 5.22 7.75
CA THR A 18 1.58 6.11 7.71
C THR A 18 2.66 5.60 6.75
N ASP A 19 3.66 6.41 6.45
CA ASP A 19 4.80 5.96 5.65
C ASP A 19 5.60 4.86 6.37
N ASP A 20 5.71 4.92 7.70
CA ASP A 20 6.38 3.88 8.50
C ASP A 20 5.64 2.55 8.42
N ASP A 21 4.30 2.56 8.47
CA ASP A 21 3.49 1.35 8.26
C ASP A 21 3.76 0.73 6.88
N VAL A 22 3.90 1.57 5.84
CA VAL A 22 4.25 1.10 4.49
C VAL A 22 5.65 0.49 4.47
N LEU A 23 6.62 1.10 5.16
CA LEU A 23 7.98 0.57 5.25
C LEU A 23 8.02 -0.80 5.95
N ASP A 24 7.23 -1.00 7.00
CA ASP A 24 7.14 -2.28 7.69
C ASP A 24 6.50 -3.36 6.82
N LEU A 25 5.46 -3.03 6.07
CA LEU A 25 4.87 -3.93 5.06
C LEU A 25 5.89 -4.29 3.97
N LEU A 26 6.67 -3.32 3.47
CA LEU A 26 7.72 -3.57 2.49
C LEU A 26 8.82 -4.47 3.05
N ARG A 27 9.27 -4.24 4.30
CA ARG A 27 10.26 -5.10 4.97
C ARG A 27 9.76 -6.53 5.12
N ALA A 28 8.51 -6.70 5.53
CA ALA A 28 7.89 -8.02 5.63
C ALA A 28 7.82 -8.71 4.27
N ALA A 29 7.38 -8.00 3.22
CA ALA A 29 7.30 -8.55 1.86
C ALA A 29 8.68 -8.95 1.31
N VAL A 30 9.71 -8.13 1.58
CA VAL A 30 11.11 -8.43 1.23
C VAL A 30 11.61 -9.66 1.97
N ALA A 31 11.31 -9.78 3.27
CA ALA A 31 11.68 -10.95 4.05
C ALA A 31 11.03 -12.23 3.50
N GLN A 32 9.75 -12.17 3.11
CA GLN A 32 9.04 -13.30 2.50
C GLN A 32 9.58 -13.66 1.11
N ALA A 33 10.00 -12.68 0.32
CA ALA A 33 10.65 -12.92 -0.97
C ALA A 33 12.11 -13.38 -0.84
N GLY A 34 12.72 -13.25 0.34
CA GLY A 34 14.11 -13.61 0.64
C GLY A 34 15.15 -12.55 0.25
N SER A 35 14.82 -11.57 -0.61
CA SER A 35 15.71 -10.44 -0.91
C SER A 35 14.96 -9.25 -1.53
N GLN A 36 15.57 -8.05 -1.46
CA GLN A 36 15.02 -6.85 -2.09
C GLN A 36 14.88 -7.02 -3.60
N ARG A 37 15.89 -7.62 -4.25
CA ARG A 37 15.87 -7.92 -5.69
C ARG A 37 14.75 -8.88 -6.07
N ALA A 38 14.57 -9.97 -5.32
CA ALA A 38 13.51 -10.95 -5.58
C ALA A 38 12.12 -10.31 -5.47
N PHE A 39 11.89 -9.53 -4.41
CA PHE A 39 10.65 -8.77 -4.25
C PHE A 39 10.45 -7.75 -5.38
N ALA A 40 11.47 -6.97 -5.71
CA ALA A 40 11.38 -5.93 -6.74
C ALA A 40 11.00 -6.50 -8.11
N LEU A 41 11.60 -7.64 -8.48
CA LEU A 41 11.25 -8.36 -9.71
C LEU A 41 9.83 -8.91 -9.68
N ALA A 42 9.41 -9.54 -8.59
CA ALA A 42 8.07 -10.11 -8.46
C ALA A 42 6.96 -9.04 -8.44
N ALA A 43 7.20 -7.91 -7.77
CA ALA A 43 6.26 -6.81 -7.64
C ALA A 43 6.35 -5.79 -8.80
N GLY A 44 7.33 -5.92 -9.70
CA GLY A 44 7.51 -5.00 -10.83
C GLY A 44 7.93 -3.58 -10.42
N VAL A 45 8.70 -3.44 -9.33
CA VAL A 45 9.18 -2.14 -8.82
C VAL A 45 10.67 -1.97 -9.02
N ASN A 46 11.16 -0.72 -8.98
CA ASN A 46 12.58 -0.43 -9.09
C ASN A 46 13.31 -0.77 -7.78
N GLU A 47 14.37 -1.59 -7.87
CA GLU A 47 15.18 -2.01 -6.70
C GLU A 47 15.88 -0.83 -6.00
N GLY A 48 16.37 0.15 -6.76
CA GLY A 48 17.02 1.34 -6.20
C GLY A 48 16.05 2.29 -5.49
N ASP A 49 14.83 2.40 -6.00
CA ASP A 49 13.73 3.11 -5.32
C ASP A 49 13.36 2.41 -4.01
N LEU A 50 13.15 1.08 -4.05
CA LEU A 50 12.91 0.26 -2.87
C LEU A 50 14.02 0.41 -1.82
N SER A 51 15.28 0.30 -2.23
CA SER A 51 16.44 0.47 -1.32
C SER A 51 16.49 1.87 -0.71
N SER A 52 16.18 2.91 -1.49
CA SER A 52 16.15 4.29 -1.00
C SER A 52 15.01 4.54 -0.02
N ALA A 53 13.86 3.90 -0.23
CA ALA A 53 12.75 3.93 0.72
C ALA A 53 13.08 3.18 2.02
N LEU A 54 13.55 1.93 1.93
CA LEU A 54 13.86 1.10 3.10
C LEU A 54 14.97 1.66 3.99
N SER A 55 15.89 2.43 3.39
CA SER A 55 16.96 3.13 4.12
C SER A 55 16.55 4.51 4.67
N GLY A 56 15.30 4.94 4.44
CA GLY A 56 14.79 6.23 4.91
C GLY A 56 15.34 7.44 4.15
N ARG A 57 16.10 7.24 3.07
CA ARG A 57 16.60 8.36 2.24
C ARG A 57 15.49 9.06 1.47
N ARG A 58 14.40 8.34 1.17
CA ARG A 58 13.22 8.86 0.47
C ARG A 58 11.95 8.25 1.04
N PRO A 59 10.81 8.95 1.01
CA PRO A 59 9.52 8.35 1.31
C PRO A 59 9.15 7.30 0.25
N PRO A 60 8.32 6.29 0.58
CA PRO A 60 7.87 5.28 -0.37
C PRO A 60 7.01 5.93 -1.47
N SER A 61 7.41 5.68 -2.72
CA SER A 61 6.73 6.13 -3.93
C SER A 61 5.37 5.43 -4.11
N THR A 62 4.51 5.98 -4.98
CA THR A 62 3.20 5.37 -5.29
C THR A 62 3.31 3.92 -5.77
N PRO A 63 4.26 3.54 -6.67
CA PRO A 63 4.47 2.14 -7.02
C PRO A 63 4.81 1.25 -5.82
N LEU A 64 5.65 1.71 -4.90
CA LEU A 64 6.01 0.95 -3.70
C LEU A 64 4.81 0.78 -2.74
N ARG A 65 3.98 1.82 -2.57
CA ARG A 65 2.73 1.72 -1.78
C ARG A 65 1.78 0.68 -2.38
N ARG A 66 1.60 0.72 -3.70
CA ARG A 66 0.75 -0.24 -4.42
C ARG A 66 1.25 -1.68 -4.35
N ALA A 67 2.57 -1.89 -4.34
CA ALA A 67 3.18 -3.21 -4.20
C ALA A 67 2.82 -3.90 -2.87
N VAL A 68 2.43 -3.14 -1.85
CA VAL A 68 1.92 -3.64 -0.55
C VAL A 68 0.44 -3.36 -0.35
N SER A 69 -0.31 -3.17 -1.45
CA SER A 69 -1.76 -2.94 -1.46
C SER A 69 -2.21 -1.71 -0.67
N VAL A 70 -1.36 -0.69 -0.58
CA VAL A 70 -1.69 0.62 -0.01
C VAL A 70 -1.95 1.62 -1.14
N GLU A 71 -3.10 2.28 -1.09
CA GLU A 71 -3.46 3.37 -2.01
C GLU A 71 -3.76 4.67 -1.26
N HIS A 72 -3.61 5.80 -1.96
CA HIS A 72 -4.08 7.09 -1.47
C HIS A 72 -5.54 7.30 -1.88
N ALA A 73 -6.38 7.63 -0.90
CA ALA A 73 -7.77 7.99 -1.11
C ALA A 73 -8.10 9.25 -0.31
N LEU A 74 -8.97 10.10 -0.86
CA LEU A 74 -9.54 11.22 -0.13
C LEU A 74 -10.64 10.68 0.79
N VAL A 75 -10.47 10.86 2.10
CA VAL A 75 -11.44 10.45 3.11
C VAL A 75 -12.19 11.68 3.60
N HIS A 76 -13.50 11.70 3.40
CA HIS A 76 -14.36 12.72 4.00
C HIS A 76 -14.67 12.33 5.44
N VAL A 77 -14.00 12.97 6.40
CA VAL A 77 -14.31 12.83 7.82
C VAL A 77 -15.39 13.86 8.13
N GLY A 78 -16.63 13.39 8.35
CA GLY A 78 -17.83 14.24 8.48
C GLY A 78 -17.60 15.48 9.34
N GLY A 79 -17.56 16.65 8.69
CA GLY A 79 -17.63 17.96 9.33
C GLY A 79 -18.98 18.58 9.03
N CYS A 80 -19.61 19.19 10.04
CA CYS A 80 -20.77 20.06 9.83
C CYS A 80 -20.32 21.24 8.95
N LEU A 81 -20.89 21.34 7.74
CA LEU A 81 -20.82 22.56 6.93
C LEU A 81 -21.55 23.71 7.63
#